data_AF-A0A813D8U7-F1
#
_entry.id   AF-A0A813D8U7-F1
#
_cell.length_a   1.000
_cell.length_b   1.000
_cell.length_c   1.000
_cell.angle_alpha   90.00
_cell.angle_beta   90.00
_cell.angle_gamma   90.00
#
_symmetry.space_group_name_H-M   'P 1'
#
loop_
_entity.id
_entity.type
_entity.pdbx_description
1 polymer ?
#
loop_
_entity_poly.entity_id
_entity_poly.type
_entity_poly.pdbx_seq_one_letter_code
_entity_poly.pdbx_strand_id
1 'polypeptide(L)'
;GASSDMVEGKGARTGHLAEQNQWKADQHGQKGSGAGGKGQGSCGHQGQRISHPWINAQIIASSDLGDMQQLLATVMSHLQQMNLVNLSTALHRICKLSACDQNMQARLRHHSSFEALLNTICVVLSNSDPAEVQPQSISNVVWSLATVRLVHRPLLE
;
A
#
# COMPACT_ATOMS: atom_id res chain seq x y z
N GLY A 1 21.72 -44.75 42.19
CA GLY A 1 22.85 -44.94 41.26
C GLY A 1 22.32 -45.58 39.99
N ALA A 2 22.80 -45.11 38.83
CA ALA A 2 22.54 -45.55 37.45
C ALA A 2 21.06 -45.41 36.98
N SER A 3 20.68 -44.54 36.04
CA SER A 3 21.13 -44.32 34.65
C SER A 3 20.78 -45.48 33.72
N SER A 4 19.75 -45.33 32.88
CA SER A 4 19.87 -45.42 31.41
C SER A 4 18.52 -45.22 30.70
N ASP A 5 18.66 -44.60 29.53
CA ASP A 5 17.69 -44.17 28.53
C ASP A 5 16.76 -45.25 27.97
N MET A 6 15.55 -44.83 27.56
CA MET A 6 14.91 -45.31 26.35
C MET A 6 14.18 -44.16 25.63
N VAL A 7 14.51 -44.06 24.35
CA VAL A 7 14.06 -43.11 23.33
C VAL A 7 12.96 -43.76 22.50
N GLU A 8 11.84 -43.07 22.29
CA GLU A 8 10.93 -43.13 21.12
C GLU A 8 9.78 -42.15 21.40
N GLY A 9 9.38 -41.19 20.58
CA GLY A 9 9.27 -41.20 19.12
C GLY A 9 7.80 -40.91 18.76
N LYS A 10 7.37 -39.64 18.79
CA LYS A 10 6.08 -39.22 18.18
C LYS A 10 6.23 -37.86 17.51
N GLY A 11 6.25 -37.89 16.18
CA GLY A 11 6.30 -36.71 15.33
C GLY A 11 5.02 -35.89 15.41
N ALA A 12 5.19 -34.57 15.44
CA ALA A 12 4.16 -33.60 15.15
C ALA A 12 4.58 -32.80 13.91
N ARG A 13 3.72 -32.86 12.90
CA ARG A 13 3.83 -32.16 11.63
C ARG A 13 3.85 -30.65 11.87
N THR A 14 4.98 -30.00 11.58
CA THR A 14 5.06 -28.55 11.38
C THR A 14 5.61 -28.29 9.99
N GLY A 15 4.76 -28.49 8.99
CA GLY A 15 4.91 -27.86 7.68
C GLY A 15 4.03 -26.61 7.65
N HIS A 16 4.51 -25.56 6.98
CA HIS A 16 3.71 -24.45 6.45
C HIS A 16 3.59 -23.14 7.25
N LEU A 17 4.67 -22.64 7.87
CA LEU A 17 4.73 -21.24 8.37
C LEU A 17 6.08 -20.52 8.19
N ALA A 18 6.96 -20.99 7.30
CA ALA A 18 8.33 -20.46 7.16
C ALA A 18 8.64 -19.76 5.82
N GLU A 19 7.64 -19.26 5.08
CA GLU A 19 7.85 -18.78 3.70
C GLU A 19 7.32 -17.36 3.44
N GLN A 20 7.39 -16.46 4.43
CA GLN A 20 6.95 -15.05 4.26
C GLN A 20 7.94 -13.96 4.74
N ASN A 21 9.20 -14.30 5.01
CA ASN A 21 10.22 -13.32 5.44
C ASN A 21 11.42 -13.15 4.47
N GLN A 22 11.34 -13.64 3.23
CA GLN A 22 12.45 -13.68 2.28
C GLN A 22 12.55 -12.45 1.34
N TRP A 23 12.38 -11.21 1.82
CA TRP A 23 12.61 -10.02 0.96
C TRP A 23 13.36 -8.85 1.60
N LYS A 24 13.73 -8.93 2.89
CA LYS A 24 14.45 -7.85 3.58
C LYS A 24 15.98 -7.84 3.39
N ALA A 25 16.54 -8.68 2.52
CA ALA A 25 17.99 -8.83 2.39
C ALA A 25 18.63 -8.13 1.16
N ASP A 26 17.86 -7.69 0.15
CA ASP A 26 18.45 -7.29 -1.16
C ASP A 26 18.48 -5.77 -1.45
N GLN A 27 18.25 -4.89 -0.46
CA GLN A 27 18.18 -3.43 -0.70
C GLN A 27 19.38 -2.64 -0.14
N HIS A 28 20.50 -3.30 0.16
CA HIS A 28 21.77 -2.63 0.44
C HIS A 28 22.78 -2.87 -0.67
N GLY A 29 22.92 -1.89 -1.56
CA GLY A 29 24.15 -1.69 -2.33
C GLY A 29 23.95 -1.48 -3.82
N GLN A 30 23.80 -0.22 -4.25
CA GLN A 30 24.33 0.21 -5.55
C GLN A 30 24.70 1.69 -5.51
N LYS A 31 25.99 1.94 -5.22
CA LYS A 31 26.71 3.13 -5.67
C LYS A 31 26.92 2.98 -7.18
N GLY A 32 26.50 3.98 -7.95
CA GLY A 32 26.78 4.07 -9.38
C GLY A 32 26.99 5.53 -9.78
N SER A 33 28.26 5.95 -9.81
CA SER A 33 28.69 7.19 -10.46
C SER A 33 28.57 7.02 -11.98
N GLY A 34 27.97 7.99 -12.68
CA GLY A 34 27.90 8.00 -14.14
C GLY A 34 27.67 9.41 -14.67
N ALA A 35 28.70 9.94 -15.33
CA ALA A 35 28.72 11.25 -15.96
C ALA A 35 28.13 11.22 -17.39
N GLY A 36 27.60 12.36 -17.84
CA GLY A 36 27.62 12.78 -19.24
C GLY A 36 26.40 12.41 -20.09
N GLY A 37 25.70 13.43 -20.61
CA GLY A 37 24.70 13.25 -21.66
C GLY A 37 23.88 14.51 -21.92
N LYS A 38 24.44 15.46 -22.69
CA LYS A 38 23.68 16.56 -23.29
C LYS A 38 22.73 15.98 -24.34
N GLY A 39 21.42 16.10 -24.10
CA GLY A 39 20.37 15.86 -25.08
C GLY A 39 19.33 16.97 -24.99
N GLN A 40 19.44 17.97 -25.86
CA GLN A 40 18.38 18.92 -26.14
C GLN A 40 17.31 18.22 -26.97
N GLY A 41 16.07 18.22 -26.49
CA GLY A 41 14.94 17.70 -27.25
C GLY A 41 13.65 17.67 -26.45
N SER A 42 12.90 18.77 -26.50
CA SER A 42 11.45 18.81 -26.74
C SER A 42 10.77 19.94 -25.99
N CYS A 43 10.30 20.90 -26.78
CA CYS A 43 9.14 21.71 -26.47
C CYS A 43 7.91 20.80 -26.38
N GLY A 44 7.32 20.71 -25.19
CA GLY A 44 6.01 20.12 -24.96
C GLY A 44 5.49 20.72 -23.67
N HIS A 45 4.41 21.49 -23.76
CA HIS A 45 3.68 22.01 -22.61
C HIS A 45 3.08 20.82 -21.84
N GLN A 46 3.89 20.16 -21.01
CA GLN A 46 3.38 19.28 -19.98
C GLN A 46 2.85 20.20 -18.89
N GLY A 47 1.53 20.39 -18.86
CA GLY A 47 0.85 20.97 -17.70
C GLY A 47 1.41 20.27 -16.47
N GLN A 48 2.11 21.02 -15.63
CA GLN A 48 2.80 20.44 -14.49
C GLN A 48 1.75 19.75 -13.63
N ARG A 49 1.77 18.41 -13.63
CA ARG A 49 1.00 17.62 -12.69
C ARG A 49 1.44 18.12 -11.32
N ILE A 50 0.54 18.82 -10.63
CA ILE A 50 0.81 19.32 -9.28
C ILE A 50 0.92 18.07 -8.41
N SER A 51 2.15 17.58 -8.30
CA SER A 51 2.48 16.46 -7.45
C SER A 51 2.70 17.04 -6.06
N HIS A 52 2.10 16.43 -5.06
CA HIS A 52 2.33 16.75 -3.67
C HIS A 52 3.06 15.59 -2.97
N PRO A 53 4.36 15.34 -3.24
CA PRO A 53 5.11 14.23 -2.64
C PRO A 53 5.10 14.26 -1.11
N TRP A 54 5.01 15.44 -0.52
CA TRP A 54 4.95 15.63 0.93
C TRP A 54 3.72 14.95 1.56
N ILE A 55 2.60 14.83 0.83
CA ILE A 55 1.40 14.12 1.30
C ILE A 55 1.70 12.63 1.48
N ASN A 56 2.42 12.00 0.55
CA ASN A 56 2.83 10.60 0.69
C ASN A 56 3.75 10.40 1.89
N ALA A 57 4.70 11.31 2.11
CA ALA A 57 5.59 11.22 3.27
C ALA A 57 4.77 11.27 4.57
N GLN A 58 3.77 12.14 4.65
CA GLN A 58 2.91 12.27 5.84
C GLN A 58 2.00 11.05 6.05
N ILE A 59 1.43 10.48 4.98
CA ILE A 59 0.65 9.23 5.04
C ILE A 59 1.52 8.07 5.53
N ILE A 60 2.74 7.93 4.99
CA ILE A 60 3.68 6.87 5.37
C ILE A 60 4.09 7.03 6.84
N ALA A 61 4.49 8.24 7.25
CA ALA A 61 4.87 8.52 8.63
C ALA A 61 3.72 8.23 9.61
N SER A 62 2.49 8.66 9.30
CA SER A 62 1.30 8.36 10.13
C SER A 62 1.03 6.86 10.20
N SER A 63 1.21 6.15 9.09
CA SER A 63 1.01 4.71 9.04
C SER A 63 2.05 3.93 9.83
N ASP A 64 3.31 4.36 9.83
CA ASP A 64 4.40 3.65 10.51
C ASP A 64 4.29 3.76 12.03
N LEU A 65 3.55 4.76 12.55
CA LEU A 65 3.17 4.88 13.96
C LEU A 65 2.09 3.87 14.38
N GLY A 66 1.41 3.20 13.44
CA GLY A 66 0.39 2.19 13.73
C GLY A 66 -0.96 2.74 14.20
N ASP A 67 -1.14 4.07 14.25
CA ASP A 67 -2.40 4.70 14.64
C ASP A 67 -3.34 4.86 13.44
N MET A 68 -4.34 3.97 13.37
CA MET A 68 -5.36 3.98 12.32
C MET A 68 -6.19 5.28 12.32
N GLN A 69 -6.53 5.82 13.48
CA GLN A 69 -7.37 7.02 13.56
C GLN A 69 -6.60 8.25 13.06
N GLN A 70 -5.35 8.39 13.48
CA GLN A 70 -4.47 9.45 13.00
C GLN A 70 -4.24 9.34 11.49
N LEU A 71 -4.02 8.13 10.97
CA LEU A 71 -3.87 7.91 9.53
C LEU A 71 -5.13 8.34 8.76
N LEU A 72 -6.32 7.93 9.21
CA LEU A 72 -7.58 8.31 8.57
C LEU A 72 -7.80 9.83 8.62
N ALA A 73 -7.49 10.47 9.75
CA ALA A 73 -7.58 11.93 9.89
C ALA A 73 -6.64 12.67 8.92
N THR A 74 -5.39 12.19 8.79
CA THR A 74 -4.42 12.71 7.81
C THR A 74 -4.94 12.55 6.39
N VAL A 75 -5.48 11.38 6.04
CA VAL A 75 -6.02 11.13 4.69
C VAL A 75 -7.18 12.08 4.38
N MET A 76 -8.12 12.24 5.31
CA MET A 76 -9.27 13.12 5.12
C MET A 76 -8.87 14.59 4.97
N SER A 77 -7.85 15.05 5.70
CA SER A 77 -7.36 16.43 5.65
C SER A 77 -6.78 16.81 4.28
N HIS A 78 -6.32 15.82 3.51
CA HIS A 78 -5.66 16.03 2.21
C HIS A 78 -6.42 15.43 1.03
N LEU A 79 -7.57 14.79 1.25
CA LEU A 79 -8.28 13.96 0.27
C LEU A 79 -8.52 14.66 -1.07
N GLN A 80 -8.93 15.93 -1.04
CA GLN A 80 -9.25 16.73 -2.23
C GLN A 80 -8.02 17.16 -3.05
N GLN A 81 -6.82 17.09 -2.46
CA GLN A 81 -5.56 17.50 -3.10
C GLN A 81 -4.77 16.30 -3.61
N MET A 82 -5.20 15.08 -3.28
CA MET A 82 -4.47 13.86 -3.62
C MET A 82 -4.67 13.47 -5.08
N ASN A 83 -3.56 13.16 -5.76
CA ASN A 83 -3.64 12.45 -7.04
C ASN A 83 -3.78 10.93 -6.81
N LEU A 84 -3.97 10.16 -7.88
CA LEU A 84 -4.16 8.71 -7.80
C LEU A 84 -2.99 7.97 -7.12
N VAL A 85 -1.76 8.45 -7.27
CA VAL A 85 -0.59 7.86 -6.59
C VAL A 85 -0.71 8.06 -5.07
N ASN A 86 -1.13 9.25 -4.63
CA ASN A 86 -1.38 9.52 -3.22
C ASN A 86 -2.54 8.68 -2.67
N LEU A 87 -3.66 8.65 -3.40
CA LEU A 87 -4.86 7.90 -2.98
C LEU A 87 -4.59 6.39 -2.87
N SER A 88 -3.91 5.80 -3.87
CA SER A 88 -3.56 4.38 -3.84
C SER A 88 -2.58 4.05 -2.73
N THR A 89 -1.65 4.96 -2.40
CA THR A 89 -0.74 4.82 -1.26
C THR A 89 -1.48 4.88 0.07
N ALA A 90 -2.41 5.83 0.24
CA ALA A 90 -3.26 5.94 1.42
C ALA A 90 -4.07 4.65 1.65
N LEU A 91 -4.76 4.19 0.60
CA LEU A 91 -5.57 2.97 0.64
C LEU A 91 -4.73 1.77 1.06
N HIS A 92 -3.55 1.61 0.45
CA HIS A 92 -2.63 0.52 0.79
C HIS A 92 -2.21 0.53 2.26
N ARG A 93 -1.82 1.70 2.78
CA ARG A 93 -1.37 1.82 4.17
C ARG A 93 -2.49 1.51 5.17
N ILE A 94 -3.69 2.03 4.92
CA ILE A 94 -4.88 1.74 5.73
C ILE A 94 -5.17 0.23 5.71
N CYS A 95 -5.27 -0.38 4.53
CA CYS A 95 -5.56 -1.81 4.40
C CYS A 95 -4.48 -2.66 5.08
N LYS A 96 -3.20 -2.32 4.92
CA LYS A 96 -2.07 -3.02 5.54
C LYS A 96 -2.12 -2.96 7.07
N LEU A 97 -2.43 -1.81 7.67
CA LEU A 97 -2.55 -1.70 9.13
C LEU A 97 -3.68 -2.57 9.69
N SER A 98 -4.79 -2.69 8.95
CA SER A 98 -5.91 -3.54 9.36
C SER A 98 -5.72 -5.04 9.02
N ALA A 99 -4.69 -5.42 8.25
CA ALA A 99 -4.61 -6.75 7.63
C ALA A 99 -4.64 -7.91 8.65
N CYS A 100 -4.06 -7.70 9.84
CA CYS A 100 -3.98 -8.73 10.89
C CYS A 100 -5.09 -8.64 11.95
N ASP A 101 -5.98 -7.64 11.89
CA ASP A 101 -7.05 -7.43 12.88
C ASP A 101 -8.42 -7.44 12.20
N GLN A 102 -9.17 -8.52 12.41
CA GLN A 102 -10.48 -8.72 11.81
C GLN A 102 -11.54 -7.73 12.34
N ASN A 103 -11.44 -7.33 13.61
CA ASN A 103 -12.35 -6.33 14.19
C ASN A 103 -12.06 -4.95 13.59
N MET A 104 -10.78 -4.60 13.41
CA MET A 104 -10.37 -3.38 12.74
C MET A 104 -10.83 -3.36 11.29
N GLN A 105 -10.70 -4.45 10.54
CA GLN A 105 -11.22 -4.54 9.17
C GLN A 105 -12.73 -4.34 9.12
N ALA A 106 -13.49 -4.98 10.02
CA ALA A 106 -14.93 -4.81 10.08
C ALA A 106 -15.31 -3.35 10.31
N ARG A 107 -14.66 -2.69 11.27
CA ARG A 107 -14.86 -1.25 11.54
C ARG A 107 -14.49 -0.39 10.34
N LEU A 108 -13.37 -0.69 9.68
CA LEU A 108 -12.86 0.05 8.52
C LEU A 108 -13.86 0.02 7.36
N ARG A 109 -14.44 -1.15 7.05
CA ARG A 109 -15.42 -1.30 5.95
C ARG A 109 -16.68 -0.45 6.14
N HIS A 110 -17.00 -0.09 7.38
CA HIS A 110 -18.15 0.77 7.70
C HIS A 110 -17.73 2.21 8.05
N HIS A 111 -16.46 2.55 7.92
CA HIS A 111 -15.96 3.87 8.28
C HIS A 111 -16.15 4.86 7.12
N SER A 112 -16.85 5.97 7.38
CA SER A 112 -17.17 6.99 6.37
C SER A 112 -15.94 7.55 5.64
N SER A 113 -14.81 7.74 6.34
CA SER A 113 -13.56 8.18 5.71
C SER A 113 -13.00 7.17 4.70
N PHE A 114 -13.18 5.86 4.95
CA PHE A 114 -12.73 4.82 4.05
C PHE A 114 -13.61 4.78 2.80
N GLU A 115 -14.92 4.89 2.97
CA GLU A 115 -15.87 5.04 1.86
C GLU A 115 -15.58 6.29 1.01
N ALA A 116 -15.33 7.44 1.66
CA ALA A 116 -14.97 8.68 0.97
C ALA A 116 -13.68 8.53 0.14
N LEU A 117 -12.68 7.81 0.67
CA LEU A 117 -11.46 7.50 -0.06
C LEU A 117 -11.73 6.64 -1.31
N LEU A 118 -12.51 5.57 -1.18
CA LEU A 118 -12.86 4.69 -2.30
C LEU A 118 -13.65 5.44 -3.38
N ASN A 119 -14.63 6.25 -2.98
CA ASN A 119 -15.41 7.09 -3.89
C ASN A 119 -14.52 8.11 -4.62
N THR A 120 -13.54 8.71 -3.92
CA THR A 120 -12.58 9.63 -4.55
C THR A 120 -11.72 8.90 -5.58
N ILE A 121 -11.27 7.67 -5.29
CA ILE A 121 -10.52 6.84 -6.25
C ILE A 121 -11.37 6.53 -7.49
N CYS A 122 -12.65 6.16 -7.33
CA CYS A 122 -13.57 5.97 -8.45
C CYS A 122 -13.64 7.21 -9.33
N VAL A 123 -13.95 8.37 -8.73
CA VAL A 123 -14.09 9.63 -9.47
C VAL A 123 -12.80 9.99 -10.21
N VAL A 124 -11.64 9.82 -9.57
CA VAL A 124 -10.35 10.09 -10.22
C VAL A 124 -10.11 9.13 -11.38
N LEU A 125 -10.35 7.82 -11.21
CA LEU A 125 -10.17 6.84 -12.29
C LEU A 125 -11.13 7.08 -13.46
N SER A 126 -12.41 7.37 -13.20
CA SER A 126 -13.41 7.61 -14.24
C SER A 126 -13.15 8.87 -15.06
N ASN A 127 -12.48 9.88 -14.48
CA ASN A 127 -12.16 11.13 -15.15
C ASN A 127 -10.72 11.17 -15.73
N SER A 128 -9.92 10.13 -15.51
CA SER A 128 -8.54 10.07 -16.00
C SER A 128 -8.47 9.49 -17.42
N ASP A 129 -7.53 9.99 -18.23
CA ASP A 129 -7.14 9.32 -19.46
C ASP A 129 -6.43 8.00 -19.11
N PRO A 130 -6.86 6.84 -19.65
CA PRO A 130 -6.20 5.56 -19.41
C PRO A 130 -4.69 5.55 -19.68
N ALA A 131 -4.20 6.36 -20.64
CA ALA A 131 -2.77 6.49 -20.94
C ALA A 131 -1.98 7.20 -19.82
N GLU A 132 -2.67 7.99 -18.98
CA GLU A 132 -2.07 8.75 -17.90
C GLU A 132 -2.05 8.03 -16.56
N VAL A 133 -2.89 7.00 -16.42
CA VAL A 133 -3.01 6.19 -15.21
C VAL A 133 -1.82 5.24 -15.10
N GLN A 134 -1.08 5.35 -14.00
CA GLN A 134 0.04 4.46 -13.74
C GLN A 134 -0.47 3.06 -13.39
N PRO A 135 -0.02 1.99 -14.09
CA PRO A 135 -0.43 0.61 -13.77
C PRO A 135 -0.16 0.24 -12.31
N GLN A 136 0.93 0.75 -11.73
CA GLN A 136 1.27 0.54 -10.33
C GLN A 136 0.18 1.03 -9.36
N SER A 137 -0.45 2.17 -9.64
CA SER A 137 -1.50 2.71 -8.79
C SER A 137 -2.75 1.82 -8.81
N ILE A 138 -3.11 1.27 -9.97
CA ILE A 138 -4.22 0.31 -10.09
C ILE A 138 -3.88 -0.97 -9.31
N SER A 139 -2.69 -1.54 -9.52
CA SER A 139 -2.25 -2.74 -8.80
C SER A 139 -2.28 -2.55 -7.30
N ASN A 140 -1.86 -1.38 -6.81
CA ASN A 140 -1.92 -1.04 -5.39
C ASN A 140 -3.37 -1.00 -4.88
N VAL A 141 -4.30 -0.41 -5.63
CA VAL A 141 -5.73 -0.38 -5.26
C VAL A 141 -6.29 -1.79 -5.17
N VAL A 142 -6.11 -2.61 -6.20
CA VAL A 142 -6.65 -3.98 -6.25
C VAL A 142 -6.06 -4.84 -5.14
N TRP A 143 -4.74 -4.79 -4.92
CA TRP A 143 -4.08 -5.52 -3.85
C TRP A 143 -4.61 -5.13 -2.46
N SER A 144 -4.86 -3.84 -2.26
CA SER A 144 -5.37 -3.32 -0.98
C SER A 144 -6.79 -3.80 -0.70
N LEU A 145 -7.67 -3.77 -1.70
CA LEU A 145 -9.02 -4.31 -1.60
C LEU A 145 -9.01 -5.82 -1.30
N ALA A 146 -8.15 -6.58 -1.98
CA ALA A 146 -7.96 -8.00 -1.73
C ALA A 146 -7.46 -8.29 -0.30
N THR A 147 -6.52 -7.46 0.20
CA THR A 147 -5.96 -7.58 1.56
C THR A 147 -7.05 -7.49 2.63
N VAL A 148 -8.03 -6.59 2.47
CA VAL A 148 -9.16 -6.46 3.40
C VAL A 148 -10.40 -7.24 2.95
N ARG A 149 -10.26 -8.13 1.96
CA ARG A 149 -11.32 -8.98 1.40
C ARG A 149 -12.58 -8.19 1.04
N LEU A 150 -12.41 -7.01 0.47
CA LEU A 150 -13.50 -6.13 0.05
C LEU A 150 -13.68 -6.18 -1.46
N VAL A 151 -14.91 -6.45 -1.89
CA VAL A 151 -15.31 -6.31 -3.30
C VAL A 151 -16.02 -4.96 -3.45
N HIS A 152 -15.31 -3.97 -4.00
CA HIS A 152 -15.88 -2.66 -4.27
C HIS A 152 -16.33 -2.57 -5.73
N ARG A 153 -17.62 -2.88 -5.99
CA ARG A 153 -18.15 -2.99 -7.36
C ARG A 153 -17.88 -1.78 -8.24
N PRO A 154 -18.07 -0.53 -7.79
CA PRO A 154 -17.80 0.64 -8.63
C PRO A 154 -16.32 0.82 -9.05
N LEU A 155 -15.38 0.07 -8.47
CA LEU A 155 -13.97 0.07 -8.87
C LEU A 155 -13.61 -1.09 -9.81
N LEU A 156 -14.49 -2.08 -9.96
CA LEU A 156 -14.21 -3.34 -10.67
C LEU A 156 -15.06 -3.51 -11.94
N GLU A 157 -15.98 -2.59 -12.20
CA GLU A 157 -16.81 -2.50 -13.41
C GLU A 157 -16.28 -1.39 -14.32
#